data_AF-A0A2A6M4A7-F1
#
_entry.id   AF-A0A2A6M4A7-F1
#
_cell.length_a   1.000
_cell.length_b   1.000
_cell.length_c   1.000
_cell.angle_alpha   90.00
_cell.angle_beta   90.00
_cell.angle_gamma   90.00
#
_symmetry.space_group_name_H-M   'P 1'
#
loop_
_entity.id
_entity.type
_entity.pdbx_description
1 polymer ?
#
loop_
_entity_poly.entity_id
_entity_poly.type
_entity_poly.pdbx_seq_one_letter_code
_entity_poly.pdbx_strand_id
1 'polypeptide(L)'
;MIIDKGRWTRPILVEHRHSVIMDGHHRYFCAGELDLSSVPCVLLSYDDPSLHVSYWSQPGPVDVDRIIRAGLSGELMSFKTTKHRLQTALPCCSIDLDDLR
;
A
#
# COMPACT_ATOMS: atom_id res chain seq x y z
N MET A 1 6.01 -6.86 12.72
CA MET A 1 5.59 -5.69 13.52
C MET A 1 5.61 -4.46 12.61
N ILE A 2 4.66 -3.53 12.74
CA ILE A 2 4.66 -2.27 11.97
C ILE A 2 5.62 -1.27 12.60
N ILE A 3 5.65 -1.27 13.93
CA ILE A 3 6.50 -0.45 14.79
C ILE A 3 7.51 -1.36 15.47
N ASP A 4 8.77 -0.92 15.52
CA ASP A 4 9.80 -1.49 16.39
C ASP A 4 10.51 -0.37 17.14
N LYS A 5 10.56 -0.43 18.46
CA LYS A 5 11.21 0.57 19.33
C LYS A 5 10.84 2.03 19.01
N GLY A 6 9.56 2.31 18.75
CA GLY A 6 9.10 3.66 18.43
C GLY A 6 9.48 4.14 17.03
N ARG A 7 9.76 3.22 16.10
CA ARG A 7 10.15 3.55 14.73
C ARG A 7 9.24 2.87 13.72
N TRP A 8 8.95 3.58 12.64
CA TRP A 8 8.28 3.04 11.47
C TRP A 8 9.28 2.25 10.61
N THR A 9 8.94 1.02 10.24
CA THR A 9 9.91 0.08 9.65
C THR A 9 9.60 -0.38 8.23
N ARG A 10 8.35 -0.22 7.76
CA ARG A 10 7.93 -0.73 6.44
C ARG A 10 7.06 0.27 5.67
N PRO A 11 7.47 0.71 4.47
CA PRO A 11 6.70 1.69 3.71
C PRO A 11 5.39 1.12 3.18
N ILE A 12 4.37 1.96 3.01
CA ILE A 12 3.15 1.57 2.29
C ILE A 12 3.40 1.62 0.77
N LEU A 13 2.71 0.75 0.02
CA LEU A 13 2.83 0.72 -1.44
C LEU A 13 1.67 1.48 -2.04
N VAL A 14 1.98 2.43 -2.92
CA VAL A 14 0.99 3.38 -3.44
C VAL A 14 1.13 3.46 -4.96
N GLU A 15 0.01 3.46 -5.66
CA GLU A 15 -0.03 3.74 -7.09
C GLU A 15 0.29 5.22 -7.34
N HIS A 16 1.31 5.47 -8.16
CA HIS A 16 1.91 6.79 -8.31
C HIS A 16 0.99 7.86 -8.92
N ARG A 17 0.07 7.51 -9.83
CA ARG A 17 -0.76 8.50 -10.52
C ARG A 17 -1.95 8.97 -9.69
N HIS A 18 -2.58 8.04 -8.96
CA HIS A 18 -3.85 8.28 -8.29
C HIS A 18 -3.74 8.23 -6.76
N SER A 19 -2.54 7.99 -6.22
CA SER A 19 -2.30 7.83 -4.78
C SER A 19 -3.14 6.73 -4.13
N VAL A 20 -3.47 5.68 -4.89
CA VAL A 20 -4.26 4.54 -4.41
C VAL A 20 -3.36 3.55 -3.67
N ILE A 21 -3.73 3.18 -2.45
CA ILE A 21 -2.97 2.21 -1.66
C ILE A 21 -3.08 0.82 -2.32
N MET A 22 -1.93 0.25 -2.68
CA MET A 22 -1.82 -1.12 -3.19
C MET A 22 -1.63 -2.13 -2.06
N ASP A 23 -0.74 -1.81 -1.10
CA ASP A 23 -0.47 -2.63 0.08
C ASP A 23 -0.17 -1.76 1.29
N GLY A 24 -0.59 -2.22 2.47
CA GLY A 24 -0.39 -1.50 3.72
C GLY A 24 -1.59 -0.74 4.23
N HIS A 25 -2.81 -1.11 3.84
CA HIS A 25 -4.06 -0.53 4.38
C HIS A 25 -4.09 -0.51 5.92
N HIS A 26 -3.74 -1.62 6.58
CA HIS A 26 -3.67 -1.65 8.04
C HIS A 26 -2.62 -0.68 8.60
N ARG A 27 -1.49 -0.52 7.90
CA ARG A 27 -0.45 0.44 8.29
C ARG A 27 -0.96 1.86 8.17
N TYR A 28 -1.60 2.20 7.06
CA TYR A 28 -2.25 3.48 6.86
C TYR A 28 -3.24 3.80 8.00
N PHE A 29 -4.12 2.86 8.34
CA PHE A 29 -5.03 3.05 9.49
C PHE A 29 -4.30 3.19 10.82
N CYS A 30 -3.28 2.36 11.09
CA CYS A 30 -2.46 2.50 12.30
C CYS A 30 -1.77 3.88 12.39
N ALA A 31 -1.38 4.49 11.28
CA ALA A 31 -0.78 5.82 11.30
C ALA A 31 -1.76 6.88 11.81
N GLY A 32 -3.03 6.78 11.41
CA GLY A 32 -4.10 7.63 11.94
C GLY A 32 -4.33 7.42 13.44
N GLU A 33 -4.37 6.17 13.91
CA GLU A 33 -4.50 5.87 15.35
C GLU A 33 -3.30 6.34 16.19
N LEU A 34 -2.14 6.57 15.56
CA LEU A 34 -0.91 7.06 16.20
C LEU A 34 -0.71 8.57 16.05
N ASP A 35 -1.67 9.26 15.44
CA ASP A 35 -1.65 10.71 15.16
C ASP A 35 -0.43 11.13 14.33
N LEU A 36 -0.05 10.31 13.33
CA LEU A 36 1.01 10.65 12.38
C LEU A 36 0.43 11.50 11.25
N SER A 37 1.11 12.59 10.88
CA SER A 37 0.75 13.43 9.73
C SER A 37 1.21 12.84 8.39
N SER A 38 2.20 11.94 8.41
CA SER A 38 2.74 11.31 7.21
C SER A 38 3.22 9.87 7.45
N VAL A 39 3.37 9.11 6.36
CA VAL A 39 4.00 7.78 6.38
C VAL A 39 4.92 7.61 5.17
N PRO A 40 6.01 6.84 5.31
CA PRO A 40 6.85 6.54 4.16
C PRO A 40 6.11 5.66 3.15
N CYS A 41 6.20 6.06 1.88
CA CYS A 41 5.55 5.39 0.77
C CYS A 41 6.57 4.97 -0.29
N VAL A 42 6.31 3.86 -0.96
CA VAL A 42 6.95 3.51 -2.23
C VAL A 42 5.91 3.69 -3.32
N LEU A 43 6.21 4.59 -4.27
CA LEU A 43 5.38 4.83 -5.42
C LEU A 43 5.64 3.75 -6.49
N LEU A 44 4.58 3.14 -6.99
CA LEU A 44 4.62 2.05 -7.96
C LEU A 44 3.68 2.37 -9.13
N SER A 45 3.98 1.78 -10.30
CA SER A 45 3.12 1.83 -11.47
C SER A 45 2.55 0.45 -11.78
N TYR A 46 1.26 0.36 -12.12
CA TYR A 46 0.70 -0.88 -12.70
C TYR A 46 1.29 -1.21 -14.07
N ASP A 47 1.92 -0.24 -14.74
CA ASP A 47 2.64 -0.44 -16.00
C ASP A 47 4.05 -1.04 -15.78
N ASP A 48 4.51 -1.15 -14.52
CA ASP A 48 5.82 -1.73 -14.20
C ASP A 48 5.79 -3.26 -14.38
N PRO A 49 6.63 -3.84 -15.28
CA PRO A 49 6.65 -5.28 -15.52
C PRO A 49 7.10 -6.10 -14.30
N SER A 50 7.75 -5.48 -13.31
CA SER A 50 8.15 -6.13 -12.06
C SER A 50 7.01 -6.22 -11.04
N LEU A 51 5.88 -5.52 -11.27
CA LEU A 51 4.69 -5.55 -10.42
C LEU A 51 3.62 -6.45 -11.02
N HIS A 52 3.19 -7.46 -10.26
CA HIS A 52 2.12 -8.37 -10.65
C HIS A 52 0.95 -8.23 -9.67
N VAL A 53 -0.26 -8.09 -10.19
CA VAL A 53 -1.49 -8.09 -9.39
C VAL A 53 -2.37 -9.27 -9.75
N SER A 54 -2.95 -9.92 -8.74
CA SER A 54 -3.90 -11.03 -8.90
C SER A 54 -5.06 -10.88 -7.91
N TYR A 55 -6.21 -11.52 -8.17
CA TYR A 55 -7.21 -11.68 -7.12
C TYR A 55 -6.84 -12.82 -6.15
N TRP A 56 -7.27 -12.71 -4.89
CA TRP A 56 -7.04 -13.78 -3.90
C TRP A 56 -7.97 -14.98 -4.09
N SER A 57 -9.23 -14.74 -4.45
CA SER A 57 -10.29 -15.75 -4.50
C SER A 57 -10.39 -16.47 -5.84
N GLN A 58 -10.02 -15.81 -6.95
CA GLN A 58 -10.19 -16.35 -8.29
C GLN A 58 -8.99 -16.02 -9.18
N PRO A 59 -8.40 -17.02 -9.87
CA PRO A 59 -7.41 -16.76 -10.90
C PRO A 59 -8.07 -16.13 -12.13
N GLY A 60 -7.49 -15.04 -12.64
CA GLY A 60 -7.99 -14.32 -13.81
C GLY A 60 -7.29 -12.97 -14.01
N PRO A 61 -7.52 -12.31 -15.16
CA PRO A 61 -7.03 -10.96 -15.40
C PRO A 61 -7.64 -10.00 -14.39
N VAL A 62 -6.81 -9.12 -13.84
CA VAL A 62 -7.25 -8.10 -12.88
C VAL A 62 -7.69 -6.85 -13.65
N ASP A 63 -8.89 -6.37 -13.34
CA ASP A 63 -9.35 -5.06 -13.77
C ASP A 63 -8.70 -3.98 -12.88
N VAL A 64 -7.58 -3.42 -13.35
CA VAL A 64 -6.84 -2.36 -12.66
C VAL A 64 -7.67 -1.09 -12.55
N ASP A 65 -8.44 -0.73 -13.59
CA ASP A 65 -9.27 0.47 -13.57
C ASP A 65 -10.33 0.39 -12.47
N ARG A 66 -10.88 -0.80 -12.22
CA ARG A 66 -11.77 -1.02 -11.08
C ARG A 66 -11.08 -0.78 -9.74
N ILE A 67 -9.82 -1.19 -9.58
CA ILE A 67 -9.05 -0.92 -8.35
C ILE A 67 -8.86 0.58 -8.16
N ILE A 68 -8.45 1.28 -9.23
CA ILE A 68 -8.28 2.74 -9.21
C ILE A 68 -9.59 3.44 -8.88
N ARG A 69 -10.69 3.09 -9.57
CA ARG A 69 -12.02 3.66 -9.31
C ARG A 69 -12.45 3.46 -7.86
N ALA A 70 -12.26 2.26 -7.30
CA ALA A 70 -12.61 1.98 -5.91
C ALA A 70 -11.77 2.81 -4.92
N GLY A 71 -10.48 2.99 -5.20
CA GLY A 71 -9.59 3.84 -4.38
C GLY A 71 -9.96 5.31 -4.43
N LEU A 72 -10.37 5.82 -5.60
CA LEU A 72 -10.77 7.22 -5.80
C LEU A 72 -12.17 7.52 -5.28
N SER A 73 -13.11 6.57 -5.34
CA SER A 73 -14.49 6.78 -4.88
C SER A 73 -14.67 6.60 -3.37
N GLY A 74 -13.75 5.89 -2.72
CA GLY A 74 -13.90 5.45 -1.33
C GLY A 74 -14.88 4.28 -1.15
N GLU A 75 -15.53 3.82 -2.22
CA GLU A 75 -16.31 2.57 -2.22
C GLU A 75 -15.36 1.38 -2.35
N LEU A 76 -14.77 1.01 -1.20
CA LEU A 76 -13.72 0.01 -1.15
C LEU A 76 -14.20 -1.38 -1.59
N MET A 77 -13.29 -2.09 -2.26
CA MET A 77 -13.45 -3.51 -2.55
C MET A 77 -13.47 -4.33 -1.24
N SER A 78 -14.01 -5.55 -1.29
CA SER A 78 -14.03 -6.41 -0.10
C SER A 78 -12.61 -6.74 0.39
N PHE A 79 -12.51 -7.04 1.68
CA PHE A 79 -11.24 -7.32 2.34
C PHE A 79 -10.45 -8.40 1.61
N LYS A 80 -9.16 -8.11 1.35
CA LYS A 80 -8.24 -8.99 0.61
C LYS A 80 -8.82 -9.45 -0.72
N THR A 81 -9.30 -8.52 -1.54
CA THR A 81 -9.67 -8.84 -2.93
C THR A 81 -8.44 -9.00 -3.82
N THR A 82 -7.47 -8.09 -3.72
CA THR A 82 -6.27 -8.03 -4.58
C THR A 82 -5.00 -8.40 -3.83
N LYS A 83 -4.04 -8.98 -4.56
CA LYS A 83 -2.70 -9.31 -4.09
C LYS A 83 -1.67 -8.77 -5.07
N HIS A 84 -0.86 -7.83 -4.59
CA HIS A 84 0.27 -7.29 -5.34
C HIS A 84 1.54 -8.05 -4.97
N ARG A 85 2.34 -8.43 -5.96
CA ARG A 85 3.63 -9.09 -5.81
C ARG A 85 4.66 -8.33 -6.63
N LEU A 86 5.77 -8.00 -5.99
CA LEU A 86 6.92 -7.39 -6.65
C LEU A 86 7.98 -8.46 -6.89
N GLN A 87 8.61 -8.40 -8.06
CA GLN A 87 9.78 -9.22 -8.38
C GLN A 87 11.08 -8.63 -7.83
N THR A 88 11.03 -7.39 -7.34
CA THR A 88 12.14 -6.71 -6.69
C THR A 88 11.94 -6.64 -5.17
N ALA A 89 13.06 -6.54 -4.44
CA ALA A 89 13.02 -6.28 -3.02
C ALA A 89 12.52 -4.86 -2.75
N LEU A 90 11.63 -4.73 -1.78
CA LEU A 90 11.20 -3.43 -1.29
C LEU A 90 12.28 -2.81 -0.41
N PRO A 91 12.50 -1.49 -0.48
CA PRO A 91 13.37 -0.81 0.47
C PRO A 91 12.80 -0.95 1.89
N CYS A 92 13.67 -1.23 2.84
CA CYS A 92 13.35 -1.09 4.26
C CYS A 92 13.42 0.39 4.65
N CYS A 93 12.63 0.76 5.66
CA CYS A 93 12.72 2.07 6.30
C CYS A 93 12.80 1.87 7.82
N SER A 94 12.81 2.96 8.57
CA SER A 94 13.97 3.33 9.37
C SER A 94 13.74 4.71 9.97
N ILE A 95 12.51 5.08 10.34
CA ILE A 95 12.11 6.48 10.62
C ILE A 95 11.53 6.58 12.02
N ASP A 96 11.93 7.59 12.79
CA ASP A 96 11.32 7.84 14.09
C ASP A 96 9.84 8.21 13.93
N LEU A 97 8.98 7.81 14.87
CA LEU A 97 7.58 8.22 14.82
C LEU A 97 7.42 9.73 15.01
N ASP A 98 8.33 10.38 15.75
CA ASP A 98 8.31 11.83 15.92
C ASP A 98 8.59 12.59 14.61
N ASP A 99 9.39 12.03 13.71
CA ASP A 99 9.64 12.62 12.38
C ASP A 99 8.43 12.51 11.43
N LEU A 100 7.43 11.71 11.80
CA LEU A 100 6.22 11.44 11.02
C LEU A 100 4.98 12.16 11.56
N ARG A 101 5.10 12.88 12.67
CA ARG A 101 4.08 13.75 13.27
C ARG A 101 4.17 15.14 12.70
#